data_AF-A0A962G688-F1
#
_entry.id   AF-A0A962G688-F1
#
_cell.length_a   1.000
_cell.length_b   1.000
_cell.length_c   1.000
_cell.angle_alpha   90.00
_cell.angle_beta   90.00
_cell.angle_gamma   90.00
#
_symmetry.space_group_name_H-M   'P 1'
#
loop_
_entity.id
_entity.type
_entity.pdbx_description
1 polymer ?
#
loop_
_entity_poly.entity_id
_entity_poly.type
_entity_poly.pdbx_seq_one_letter_code
_entity_poly.pdbx_strand_id
1 'polypeptide(L)' 'KQIPVVVLTSSRAEKDLLSAYDQHANCFITKPVGFEDFMDVVRSIESFWLTIVILPPKD' A
#
# COMPACT_ATOMS: atom_id res chain seq x y z
N LYS A 1 1.91 -12.18 -14.52
CA LYS A 1 2.75 -11.49 -13.52
C LYS A 1 1.92 -11.13 -12.30
N GLN A 2 2.26 -11.66 -11.13
CA GLN A 2 1.63 -11.28 -9.86
C GLN A 2 2.52 -10.22 -9.22
N ILE A 3 2.08 -8.96 -9.23
CA ILE A 3 2.84 -7.85 -8.65
C ILE A 3 2.00 -7.31 -7.49
N PRO A 4 2.50 -7.33 -6.24
CA PRO A 4 1.77 -6.72 -5.14
C PRO A 4 1.58 -5.22 -5.37
N VAL A 5 0.36 -4.73 -5.15
CA VAL A 5 -0.02 -3.33 -5.32
C VAL A 5 -0.43 -2.74 -3.98
N VAL A 6 0.26 -1.67 -3.57
CA VAL A 6 -0.06 -0.86 -2.40
C VAL A 6 -0.56 0.50 -2.88
N VAL A 7 -1.80 0.83 -2.56
CA VAL A 7 -2.39 2.14 -2.89
C VAL A 7 -2.09 3.11 -1.75
N LEU A 8 -1.44 4.24 -2.04
CA LEU A 8 -1.17 5.33 -1.09
C LEU A 8 -1.82 6.62 -1.61
N THR A 9 -2.91 7.07 -0.99
CA THR A 9 -3.74 8.16 -1.52
C THR A 9 -4.29 9.07 -0.44
N SER A 10 -4.53 10.35 -0.73
CA SER A 10 -5.22 11.26 0.20
C SER A 10 -6.72 10.97 0.30
N SER A 11 -7.28 10.13 -0.58
CA SER A 11 -8.68 9.75 -0.51
C SER A 11 -8.99 8.96 0.76
N ARG A 12 -10.15 9.27 1.36
CA ARG A 12 -10.80 8.54 2.45
C ARG A 12 -12.22 8.13 2.08
N ALA A 13 -12.59 8.25 0.81
CA ALA A 13 -13.92 7.91 0.34
C ALA A 13 -14.08 6.38 0.34
N GLU A 14 -15.15 5.89 0.95
CA GLU A 14 -15.45 4.45 1.02
C GLU A 14 -15.55 3.83 -0.39
N LYS A 15 -16.09 4.57 -1.36
CA LYS A 15 -16.16 4.14 -2.75
C LYS A 15 -14.77 3.82 -3.34
N ASP A 16 -13.78 4.67 -3.07
CA ASP A 16 -12.41 4.49 -3.59
C ASP A 16 -11.72 3.31 -2.91
N LEU A 17 -11.95 3.14 -1.60
CA LEU A 17 -11.47 2.00 -0.82
C LEU A 17 -12.00 0.68 -1.38
N LEU A 18 -13.32 0.58 -1.53
CA LEU A 18 -13.99 -0.63 -2.04
C LEU A 18 -13.55 -0.92 -3.47
N SER A 19 -13.49 0.10 -4.33
CA SER A 19 -13.07 -0.06 -5.72
C SER A 19 -11.61 -0.54 -5.86
N ALA A 20 -10.71 -0.09 -4.98
CA ALA A 20 -9.33 -0.56 -4.99
C ALA A 20 -9.22 -2.04 -4.61
N TYR A 21 -9.94 -2.49 -3.58
CA TYR A 21 -9.95 -3.90 -3.19
C TYR A 21 -10.67 -4.80 -4.20
N ASP A 22 -11.74 -4.34 -4.83
CA ASP A 22 -12.42 -5.03 -5.94
C ASP A 22 -11.47 -5.23 -7.13
N GLN A 23 -10.58 -4.27 -7.38
CA GLN A 23 -9.50 -4.33 -8.38
C GLN A 23 -8.23 -5.06 -7.87
N HIS A 24 -8.34 -5.86 -6.82
CA HIS A 24 -7.27 -6.71 -6.29
C HIS A 24 -6.04 -5.97 -5.75
N ALA A 25 -6.19 -4.73 -5.27
CA ALA A 25 -5.13 -4.09 -4.48
C ALA A 25 -4.86 -4.92 -3.21
N ASN A 26 -3.59 -5.09 -2.84
CA ASN A 26 -3.22 -5.80 -1.62
C ASN A 26 -3.41 -4.95 -0.37
N CYS A 27 -3.33 -3.62 -0.52
CA CYS A 27 -3.43 -2.67 0.59
C CYS A 27 -3.90 -1.31 0.09
N PHE A 28 -4.65 -0.60 0.95
CA PHE A 28 -5.06 0.79 0.76
C PHE A 28 -4.65 1.62 1.99
N ILE A 29 -3.77 2.58 1.79
CA ILE A 29 -3.16 3.41 2.82
C ILE A 29 -3.55 4.86 2.56
N THR A 30 -4.12 5.52 3.56
CA THR A 30 -4.33 6.97 3.48
C THR A 30 -2.99 7.69 3.62
N LYS A 31 -2.67 8.56 2.68
CA LYS A 31 -1.48 9.41 2.71
C LYS A 31 -1.53 10.29 3.96
N PRO A 32 -0.53 10.19 4.86
CA PRO A 32 -0.49 11.00 6.06
C PRO A 32 -0.26 12.48 5.73
N VAL A 33 -0.75 13.36 6.61
CA VAL A 33 -0.71 14.82 6.45
C VAL A 33 0.50 15.35 7.23
N GLY A 34 1.69 14.95 6.84
CA GLY A 34 2.93 15.32 7.53
C GLY A 34 4.13 14.60 6.95
N PHE A 35 5.29 15.27 6.93
CA PHE A 35 6.51 14.67 6.40
C PHE A 35 6.99 13.52 7.29
N GLU A 36 7.04 13.72 8.61
CA GLU A 36 7.48 12.68 9.56
C GLU A 36 6.57 11.45 9.51
N ASP A 37 5.25 11.64 9.61
CA ASP A 37 4.27 10.56 9.49
C ASP A 37 4.38 9.83 8.13
N PHE A 38 4.66 10.56 7.05
CA PHE A 38 4.90 9.97 5.74
C PHE A 38 6.14 9.09 5.73
N MET A 39 7.24 9.55 6.34
CA MET A 39 8.46 8.76 6.46
C MET A 39 8.22 7.49 7.29
N ASP A 40 7.43 7.56 8.36
CA ASP A 40 7.10 6.39 9.18
C ASP A 40 6.24 5.37 8.45
N VAL A 41 5.27 5.83 7.65
CA VAL A 41 4.48 4.96 6.77
C VAL A 41 5.38 4.29 5.72
N VAL A 42 6.30 5.03 5.08
CA VAL A 42 7.22 4.47 4.08
C VAL A 42 8.14 3.41 4.69
N ARG A 43 8.72 3.67 5.86
CA ARG A 43 9.54 2.69 6.60
C ARG A 43 8.75 1.43 6.94
N SER A 44 7.48 1.59 7.30
CA SER A 44 6.59 0.46 7.59
C SER A 44 6.29 -0.38 6.35
N ILE A 45 6.06 0.29 5.20
CA ILE A 45 5.87 -0.38 3.91
C ILE A 45 7.13 -1.17 3.52
N GLU A 46 8.31 -0.56 3.62
CA GLU A 46 9.59 -1.19 3.31
C GLU A 46 9.82 -2.43 4.18
N SER A 47 9.71 -2.27 5.51
CA SER A 47 9.89 -3.35 6.47
C SER A 47 8.95 -4.52 6.19
N PHE A 48 7.67 -4.25 5.99
CA PHE A 48 6.70 -5.31 5.73
C PHE A 48 6.93 -5.99 4.37
N TRP A 49 6.90 -5.23 3.27
CA TRP A 49 6.89 -5.80 1.93
C TRP A 49 8.23 -6.34 1.45
N LEU A 50 9.34 -5.77 1.91
CA LEU A 50 10.69 -6.16 1.45
C LEU A 50 11.44 -7.04 2.42
N THR A 51 11.03 -7.12 3.69
CA THR A 51 11.70 -7.95 4.70
C THR A 51 10.85 -9.12 5.19
N ILE A 52 9.54 -8.91 5.39
CA ILE A 52 8.66 -9.92 6.02
C ILE A 52 7.93 -10.76 4.96
N VAL A 53 7.42 -10.12 3.92
CA VAL A 53 6.62 -10.79 2.89
C VAL A 53 7.50 -11.62 1.95
N ILE A 54 7.07 -12.84 1.66
CA ILE A 54 7.61 -13.63 0.55
C ILE A 54 6.94 -13.15 -0.73
N LEU A 55 7.71 -12.44 -1.57
CA LEU A 55 7.20 -11.89 -2.83
C LEU A 55 7.10 -12.97 -3.92
N PRO A 56 6.10 -12.89 -4.81
CA PRO A 56 6.03 -13.76 -5.98
C PRO A 56 7.29 -13.60 -6.86
N PRO A 57 7.70 -14.67 -7.56
CA PRO A 57 8.90 -14.63 -8.41
C PRO A 57 8.76 -13.57 -9.50
N LYS A 58 9.87 -12.88 -9.78
CA LYS A 58 9.97 -11.98 -10.93
C LYS A 58 10.17 -12.83 -12.18
N ASP A 59 9.12 -12.95 -13.01
CA ASP A 59 9.26 -13.44 -14.39
C ASP A 59 10.12 -12.50 -15.23
#